data_AF-A0A101JEP8-F1
#
_entry.id   AF-A0A101JEP8-F1
#
_cell.length_a   1.000
_cell.length_b   1.000
_cell.length_c   1.000
_cell.angle_alpha   90.00
_cell.angle_beta   90.00
_cell.angle_gamma   90.00
#
_symmetry.space_group_name_H-M   'P 1'
#
loop_
_entity.id
_entity.type
_entity.pdbx_description
1 polymer ?
#
loop_
_entity_poly.entity_id
_entity_poly.type
_entity_poly.pdbx_seq_one_letter_code
_entity_poly.pdbx_strand_id
1 'polypeptide(L)'
;MSMRKLGRALGVEAMALYHHFPNRTALLDEVVAAIAPEPPAPTSDWRADLAELSRQYRDMVNAHPHLLPVLLSRPSRHERAAATQEAQYAALRQAGLHGSALLDAHRTWGSYVIGYLVVEQQGRIGAHASREWRPAVTVDAPITAELDRYQAARDWDQQFDIGLAMQFDAITALAAGPH
;
A
#
# COMPACT_ATOMS: atom_id res chain seq x y z
N MET A 1 -11.64 19.28 -5.92
CA MET A 1 -12.62 19.64 -4.86
C MET A 1 -12.04 20.80 -4.06
N SER A 2 -12.74 21.93 -3.86
CA SER A 2 -12.20 23.13 -3.18
C SER A 2 -12.43 23.12 -1.66
N MET A 3 -11.63 23.86 -0.88
CA MET A 3 -11.80 24.03 0.58
C MET A 3 -13.21 24.50 0.96
N ARG A 4 -13.81 25.35 0.11
CA ARG A 4 -15.18 25.84 0.27
C ARG A 4 -16.24 24.75 0.09
N LYS A 5 -15.99 23.77 -0.79
CA LYS A 5 -16.88 22.60 -0.97
C LYS A 5 -16.71 21.61 0.20
N LEU A 6 -15.51 21.51 0.76
CA LEU A 6 -15.20 20.67 1.91
C LEU A 6 -15.78 21.22 3.22
N GLY A 7 -15.65 22.53 3.49
CA GLY A 7 -16.28 23.16 4.66
C GLY A 7 -17.79 22.95 4.71
N ARG A 8 -18.48 23.11 3.57
CA ARG A 8 -19.91 22.80 3.48
C ARG A 8 -20.25 21.34 3.76
N ALA A 9 -19.41 20.39 3.33
CA ALA A 9 -19.64 18.97 3.60
C ALA A 9 -19.40 18.61 5.08
N LEU A 10 -18.56 19.37 5.77
CA LEU A 10 -18.21 19.18 7.19
C LEU A 10 -19.03 20.07 8.13
N GLY A 11 -19.95 20.89 7.63
CA GLY A 11 -20.75 21.82 8.44
C GLY A 11 -19.95 22.97 9.08
N VAL A 12 -18.74 23.25 8.58
CA VAL A 12 -17.84 24.29 9.11
C VAL A 12 -17.50 25.35 8.07
N GLU A 13 -17.26 26.59 8.51
CA GLU A 13 -16.84 27.64 7.61
C GLU A 13 -15.44 27.39 7.04
N ALA A 14 -15.22 27.78 5.79
CA ALA A 14 -13.93 27.61 5.13
C ALA A 14 -12.79 28.34 5.87
N MET A 15 -13.09 29.47 6.54
CA MET A 15 -12.11 30.21 7.35
C MET A 15 -11.64 29.42 8.58
N ALA A 16 -12.52 28.66 9.24
CA ALA A 16 -12.13 27.78 10.34
C ALA A 16 -11.18 26.67 9.85
N LEU A 17 -11.43 26.11 8.66
CA LEU A 17 -10.52 25.12 8.05
C LEU A 17 -9.15 25.73 7.70
N TYR A 18 -9.10 26.95 7.18
CA TYR A 18 -7.84 27.63 6.89
C TYR A 18 -7.04 28.00 8.15
N HIS A 19 -7.73 28.22 9.28
CA HIS A 19 -7.07 28.49 10.54
C HIS A 19 -6.27 27.28 11.05
N HIS A 20 -6.81 26.07 10.89
CA HIS A 20 -6.15 24.83 11.29
C HIS A 20 -5.22 24.28 10.20
N PHE A 21 -5.57 24.48 8.92
CA PHE A 21 -4.85 23.89 7.80
C PHE A 21 -4.58 24.95 6.73
N PRO A 22 -3.30 25.26 6.43
CA PRO A 22 -2.96 26.34 5.51
C PRO A 22 -3.48 26.09 4.07
N ASN A 23 -3.75 24.83 3.71
CA ASN A 23 -4.29 24.46 2.41
C ASN A 23 -4.95 23.06 2.47
N ARG A 24 -5.59 22.66 1.36
CA ARG A 24 -6.21 21.34 1.21
C ARG A 24 -5.24 20.18 1.40
N THR A 25 -3.98 20.38 1.01
CA THR A 25 -2.93 19.37 1.10
C THR A 25 -2.64 19.04 2.56
N ALA A 26 -2.43 20.06 3.41
CA ALA A 26 -2.22 19.88 4.84
C ALA A 26 -3.40 19.17 5.52
N LEU A 27 -4.64 19.56 5.19
CA LEU A 27 -5.82 18.85 5.70
C LEU A 27 -5.87 17.38 5.27
N LEU A 28 -5.48 17.06 4.03
CA LEU A 28 -5.42 15.67 3.59
C LEU A 28 -4.33 14.87 4.29
N ASP A 29 -3.18 15.48 4.62
CA ASP A 29 -2.14 14.83 5.43
C ASP A 29 -2.68 14.47 6.81
N GLU A 30 -3.43 15.37 7.43
CA GLU A 30 -4.01 15.20 8.77
C GLU A 30 -5.12 14.15 8.77
N VAL A 31 -5.96 14.13 7.73
CA VAL A 31 -6.95 13.06 7.54
C VAL A 31 -6.28 11.70 7.36
N VAL A 32 -5.25 11.61 6.50
CA VAL A 32 -4.48 10.38 6.29
C VAL A 32 -3.82 9.95 7.59
N ALA A 33 -3.24 10.89 8.35
CA ALA A 33 -2.62 10.60 9.61
C ALA A 33 -3.64 10.07 10.63
N ALA A 34 -4.81 10.71 10.75
CA ALA A 34 -5.83 10.30 11.70
C ALA A 34 -6.32 8.86 11.48
N ILE A 35 -6.36 8.38 10.23
CA ILE A 35 -6.79 7.02 9.88
C ILE A 35 -5.64 6.02 9.77
N ALA A 36 -4.39 6.50 9.58
CA ALA A 36 -3.25 5.62 9.53
C ALA A 36 -3.03 4.99 10.91
N PRO A 37 -2.88 3.65 10.99
CA PRO A 37 -2.56 2.99 12.24
C PRO A 37 -1.16 3.40 12.72
N GLU A 38 -0.94 3.27 14.03
CA GLU A 38 0.41 3.37 14.56
C GLU A 38 1.19 2.10 14.19
N PRO A 39 2.48 2.23 13.80
CA PRO A 39 3.29 1.06 13.53
C PRO A 39 3.38 0.20 14.80
N PRO A 40 3.24 -1.13 14.69
CA PRO A 40 3.30 -2.02 15.83
C PRO A 40 4.70 -2.00 16.46
N ALA A 41 4.81 -2.48 17.70
CA ALA A 41 6.11 -2.69 18.33
C ALA A 41 6.91 -3.72 17.51
N PRO A 42 8.20 -3.46 17.22
CA PRO A 42 9.03 -4.37 16.43
C PRO A 42 9.28 -5.68 17.16
N THR A 43 9.45 -6.76 16.39
CA THR A 43 9.76 -8.10 16.89
C THR A 43 11.15 -8.54 16.45
N SER A 44 11.55 -9.77 16.82
CA SER A 44 12.78 -10.38 16.31
C SER A 44 12.61 -10.99 14.90
N ASP A 45 11.42 -10.92 14.31
CA ASP A 45 11.15 -11.41 12.96
C ASP A 45 10.80 -10.26 12.00
N TRP A 46 11.80 -9.84 11.23
CA TRP A 46 11.63 -8.75 10.27
C TRP A 46 10.58 -9.04 9.19
N ARG A 47 10.36 -10.33 8.84
CA ARG A 47 9.34 -10.70 7.85
C ARG A 47 7.95 -10.46 8.43
N ALA A 48 7.75 -10.88 9.67
CA ALA A 48 6.48 -10.67 10.38
C ALA A 48 6.18 -9.18 10.52
N ASP A 49 7.17 -8.37 10.92
CA ASP A 49 7.01 -6.92 11.09
C ASP A 49 6.66 -6.23 9.76
N LEU A 50 7.40 -6.53 8.69
CA LEU A 50 7.16 -5.93 7.38
C LEU A 50 5.84 -6.40 6.76
N ALA A 51 5.44 -7.65 7.00
CA ALA A 51 4.14 -8.17 6.59
C ALA A 51 2.99 -7.47 7.33
N GLU A 52 3.16 -7.22 8.63
CA GLU A 52 2.15 -6.54 9.42
C GLU A 52 1.96 -5.09 8.99
N LEU A 53 3.07 -4.36 8.77
CA LEU A 53 3.04 -3.02 8.20
C LEU A 53 2.36 -3.00 6.81
N SER A 54 2.60 -4.04 5.99
CA SER A 54 1.94 -4.20 4.68
C SER A 54 0.42 -4.38 4.82
N ARG A 55 -0.01 -5.24 5.75
CA ARG A 55 -1.43 -5.54 6.00
C ARG A 55 -2.16 -4.33 6.58
N GLN A 56 -1.58 -3.64 7.55
CA GLN A 56 -2.13 -2.39 8.09
C GLN A 56 -2.36 -1.34 7.00
N TYR A 57 -1.42 -1.19 6.08
CA TYR A 57 -1.56 -0.27 4.94
C TYR A 57 -2.68 -0.71 3.99
N ARG A 58 -2.75 -2.01 3.70
CA ARG A 58 -3.82 -2.63 2.89
C ARG A 58 -5.19 -2.44 3.51
N ASP A 59 -5.34 -2.71 4.81
CA ASP A 59 -6.59 -2.56 5.55
C ASP A 59 -7.07 -1.12 5.56
N MET A 60 -6.17 -0.16 5.79
CA MET A 60 -6.48 1.26 5.70
C MET A 60 -6.99 1.65 4.30
N VAL A 61 -6.34 1.17 3.24
CA VAL A 61 -6.76 1.45 1.85
C VAL A 61 -8.10 0.77 1.53
N ASN A 62 -8.31 -0.46 2.00
CA ASN A 62 -9.55 -1.20 1.81
C ASN A 62 -10.74 -0.59 2.57
N ALA A 63 -10.51 -0.06 3.78
CA ALA A 63 -11.50 0.69 4.54
C ALA A 63 -11.82 2.06 3.92
N HIS A 64 -10.86 2.66 3.21
CA HIS A 64 -11.00 3.98 2.60
C HIS A 64 -10.57 4.00 1.11
N PRO A 65 -11.37 3.43 0.19
CA PRO A 65 -11.00 3.29 -1.22
C PRO A 65 -10.58 4.59 -1.94
N HIS A 66 -11.14 5.73 -1.54
CA HIS A 66 -10.80 7.05 -2.09
C HIS A 66 -9.46 7.62 -1.59
N LEU A 67 -8.79 6.93 -0.66
CA LEU A 67 -7.51 7.32 -0.08
C LEU A 67 -6.34 7.00 -1.01
N LEU A 68 -6.40 5.88 -1.74
CA LEU A 68 -5.29 5.41 -2.57
C LEU A 68 -4.82 6.46 -3.60
N PRO A 69 -5.70 7.15 -4.35
CA PRO A 69 -5.26 8.24 -5.24
C PRO A 69 -4.59 9.42 -4.51
N VAL A 70 -4.97 9.68 -3.25
CA VAL A 70 -4.34 10.72 -2.43
C VAL A 70 -2.93 10.30 -2.05
N LEU A 71 -2.75 9.06 -1.59
CA LEU A 71 -1.46 8.48 -1.21
C LEU A 71 -0.49 8.39 -2.40
N LEU A 72 -1.02 8.07 -3.59
CA LEU A 72 -0.24 8.02 -4.83
C LEU A 72 0.14 9.39 -5.39
N SER A 73 -0.63 10.44 -5.07
CA SER A 73 -0.40 11.78 -5.63
C SER A 73 0.87 12.44 -5.09
N ARG A 74 1.30 12.08 -3.87
CA ARG A 74 2.47 12.64 -3.20
C ARG A 74 2.83 11.85 -1.93
N PRO A 75 4.09 11.91 -1.48
CA PRO A 75 4.45 11.50 -0.13
C PRO A 75 3.74 12.36 0.92
N SER A 76 3.26 11.73 2.00
CA SER A 76 2.82 12.46 3.19
C SER A 76 4.02 13.02 3.94
N ARG A 77 3.86 14.21 4.52
CA ARG A 77 4.88 14.87 5.36
C ARG A 77 4.59 14.78 6.85
N HIS A 78 3.55 14.02 7.22
CA HIS A 78 3.11 13.91 8.60
C HIS A 78 4.03 12.98 9.42
N GLU A 79 4.19 13.25 10.72
CA GLU A 79 5.07 12.48 11.63
C GLU A 79 4.71 10.99 11.65
N ARG A 80 3.41 10.66 11.63
CA ARG A 80 2.93 9.27 11.54
C ARG A 80 3.44 8.52 10.29
N ALA A 81 3.55 9.20 9.15
CA ALA A 81 4.11 8.62 7.94
C ALA A 81 5.63 8.38 8.08
N ALA A 82 6.33 9.31 8.74
CA ALA A 82 7.75 9.15 9.05
C ALA A 82 8.00 7.98 10.03
N ALA A 83 7.18 7.83 11.07
CA ALA A 83 7.28 6.72 12.02
C ALA A 83 7.06 5.35 11.35
N THR A 84 6.07 5.27 10.44
CA THR A 84 5.83 4.06 9.64
C THR A 84 7.03 3.74 8.75
N GLN A 85 7.60 4.75 8.08
CA GLN A 85 8.78 4.57 7.25
C GLN A 85 10.00 4.12 8.07
N GLU A 86 10.22 4.69 9.26
CA GLU A 86 11.30 4.29 10.14
C GLU A 86 11.13 2.83 10.60
N ALA A 87 9.91 2.39 10.94
CA ALA A 87 9.63 1.00 11.27
C ALA A 87 9.93 0.04 10.10
N GLN A 88 9.63 0.45 8.87
CA GLN A 88 9.98 -0.32 7.66
C GLN A 88 11.50 -0.42 7.47
N TYR A 89 12.23 0.69 7.67
CA TYR A 89 13.70 0.68 7.61
C TYR A 89 14.32 -0.15 8.73
N ALA A 90 13.76 -0.13 9.94
CA ALA A 90 14.21 -0.95 11.06
C ALA A 90 14.08 -2.45 10.74
N ALA A 91 12.94 -2.89 10.21
CA ALA A 91 12.75 -4.27 9.77
C ALA A 91 13.76 -4.67 8.67
N LEU A 92 13.96 -3.82 7.65
CA LEU A 92 14.93 -4.10 6.59
C LEU A 92 16.38 -4.11 7.10
N ARG A 93 16.73 -3.27 8.10
CA ARG A 93 18.03 -3.33 8.78
C ARG A 93 18.23 -4.65 9.51
N GLN A 94 17.19 -5.16 10.16
CA GLN A 94 17.23 -6.44 10.86
C GLN A 94 17.36 -7.63 9.89
N ALA A 95 16.91 -7.47 8.64
CA ALA A 95 17.20 -8.42 7.57
C ALA A 95 18.68 -8.42 7.14
N GLY A 96 19.51 -7.50 7.65
CA GLY A 96 20.94 -7.36 7.32
C GLY A 96 21.23 -6.29 6.27
N LEU A 97 20.23 -5.58 5.76
CA LEU A 97 20.42 -4.57 4.71
C LEU A 97 20.93 -3.24 5.27
N HIS A 98 21.77 -2.58 4.49
CA HIS A 98 22.36 -1.28 4.79
C HIS A 98 22.49 -0.43 3.52
N GLY A 99 22.73 0.87 3.67
CA GLY A 99 23.07 1.76 2.56
C GLY A 99 22.04 1.75 1.43
N SER A 100 22.54 1.68 0.18
CA SER A 100 21.68 1.64 -1.02
C SER A 100 20.81 0.39 -1.07
N ALA A 101 21.33 -0.78 -0.65
CA ALA A 101 20.57 -2.03 -0.69
C ALA A 101 19.30 -1.98 0.15
N LEU A 102 19.35 -1.32 1.32
CA LEU A 102 18.17 -1.08 2.16
C LEU A 102 17.14 -0.20 1.45
N LEU A 103 17.59 0.90 0.83
CA LEU A 103 16.71 1.82 0.11
C LEU A 103 16.07 1.16 -1.12
N ASP A 104 16.85 0.36 -1.85
CA ASP A 104 16.37 -0.35 -3.04
C ASP A 104 15.36 -1.45 -2.67
N ALA A 105 15.60 -2.17 -1.57
CA ALA A 105 14.64 -3.11 -1.01
C ALA A 105 13.34 -2.43 -0.60
N HIS A 106 13.43 -1.31 0.14
CA HIS A 106 12.27 -0.51 0.56
C HIS A 106 11.42 -0.05 -0.62
N ARG A 107 12.06 0.51 -1.65
CA ARG A 107 11.38 0.99 -2.86
C ARG A 107 10.74 -0.15 -3.66
N THR A 108 11.43 -1.27 -3.79
CA THR A 108 10.96 -2.42 -4.56
C THR A 108 9.75 -3.08 -3.90
N TRP A 109 9.85 -3.40 -2.61
CA TRP A 109 8.74 -3.95 -1.83
C TRP A 109 7.57 -2.95 -1.75
N GLY A 110 7.84 -1.67 -1.49
CA GLY A 110 6.81 -0.64 -1.42
C GLY A 110 6.06 -0.48 -2.75
N SER A 111 6.78 -0.55 -3.88
CA SER A 111 6.18 -0.52 -5.22
C SER A 111 5.29 -1.74 -5.47
N TYR A 112 5.70 -2.92 -5.01
CA TYR A 112 4.86 -4.12 -5.05
C TYR A 112 3.57 -3.93 -4.25
N VAL A 113 3.66 -3.51 -2.98
CA VAL A 113 2.49 -3.30 -2.11
C VAL A 113 1.52 -2.31 -2.75
N ILE A 114 2.02 -1.16 -3.20
CA ILE A 114 1.21 -0.13 -3.86
C ILE A 114 0.57 -0.66 -5.15
N GLY A 115 1.35 -1.33 -6.00
CA GLY A 115 0.87 -1.90 -7.26
C GLY A 115 -0.22 -2.95 -7.04
N TYR A 116 -0.06 -3.80 -6.04
CA TYR A 116 -1.07 -4.78 -5.64
C TYR A 116 -2.37 -4.11 -5.23
N LEU A 117 -2.31 -3.09 -4.36
CA LEU A 117 -3.50 -2.37 -3.88
C LEU A 117 -4.25 -1.66 -5.01
N VAL A 118 -3.55 -1.16 -6.02
CA VAL A 118 -4.20 -0.58 -7.22
C VAL A 118 -5.03 -1.64 -7.94
N VAL A 119 -4.48 -2.84 -8.15
CA VAL A 119 -5.19 -3.95 -8.81
C VAL A 119 -6.37 -4.43 -7.97
N GLU A 120 -6.16 -4.61 -6.66
CA GLU A 120 -7.20 -5.03 -5.72
C GLU A 120 -8.36 -4.03 -5.67
N GLN A 121 -8.08 -2.73 -5.58
CA GLN A 121 -9.12 -1.68 -5.55
C GLN A 121 -9.88 -1.59 -6.87
N GLN A 122 -9.22 -1.77 -8.02
CA GLN A 122 -9.90 -1.85 -9.32
C GLN A 122 -10.84 -3.06 -9.39
N GLY A 123 -10.41 -4.21 -8.85
CA GLY A 123 -11.24 -5.41 -8.74
C GLY A 123 -12.44 -5.24 -7.79
N ARG A 124 -12.31 -4.44 -6.73
CA ARG A 124 -13.36 -4.21 -5.73
C ARG A 124 -14.38 -3.11 -6.09
N ILE A 125 -13.95 -1.99 -6.67
CA ILE A 125 -14.81 -0.81 -6.93
C ILE A 125 -15.41 -0.80 -8.34
N GLY A 126 -14.78 -1.47 -9.32
CA GLY A 126 -15.16 -1.36 -10.73
C GLY A 126 -16.32 -2.26 -11.17
N ALA A 127 -16.84 -2.01 -12.38
CA ALA A 127 -17.68 -2.95 -13.14
C ALA A 127 -16.99 -4.31 -13.44
N HIS A 128 -15.73 -4.45 -13.03
CA HIS A 128 -14.90 -5.64 -13.06
C HIS A 128 -15.03 -6.52 -11.80
N ALA A 129 -15.85 -6.15 -10.81
CA ALA A 129 -16.15 -6.98 -9.64
C ALA A 129 -16.67 -8.40 -9.99
N SER A 130 -17.00 -8.65 -11.26
CA SER A 130 -17.36 -9.97 -11.81
C SER A 130 -16.75 -10.29 -13.19
N ARG A 131 -15.83 -9.48 -13.72
CA ARG A 131 -15.23 -9.70 -15.04
C ARG A 131 -13.72 -9.71 -14.94
N GLU A 132 -13.16 -10.91 -15.13
CA GLU A 132 -11.73 -11.19 -15.25
C GLU A 132 -11.01 -10.01 -15.91
N TRP A 133 -10.00 -9.46 -15.21
CA TRP A 133 -9.06 -8.47 -15.73
C TRP A 133 -8.13 -9.15 -16.75
N ARG A 134 -8.73 -9.75 -17.78
CA ARG A 134 -8.06 -10.54 -18.79
C ARG A 134 -8.50 -10.06 -20.16
N PRO A 135 -7.56 -10.03 -21.13
CA PRO A 135 -7.94 -9.85 -22.51
C PRO A 135 -8.79 -11.04 -22.96
N ALA A 136 -9.73 -10.78 -23.88
CA ALA A 136 -10.41 -11.86 -24.57
C ALA A 136 -9.37 -12.72 -25.31
N VAL A 137 -9.40 -14.02 -25.05
CA VAL A 137 -8.47 -14.96 -25.66
C VAL A 137 -9.01 -15.32 -27.04
N THR A 138 -8.39 -14.78 -28.07
CA THR A 138 -8.80 -14.99 -29.48
C THR A 138 -7.84 -15.90 -30.24
N VAL A 139 -6.82 -16.42 -29.55
CA VAL A 139 -5.77 -17.29 -30.09
C VAL A 139 -5.77 -18.62 -29.35
N ASP A 140 -5.14 -19.65 -29.94
CA ASP A 140 -4.87 -20.88 -29.22
C ASP A 140 -3.96 -20.59 -28.01
N ALA A 141 -4.48 -20.82 -26.81
CA ALA A 141 -3.86 -20.41 -25.55
C ALA A 141 -3.92 -21.55 -24.51
N PRO A 142 -3.16 -22.64 -24.70
CA PRO A 142 -3.23 -23.81 -23.84
C PRO A 142 -2.85 -23.52 -22.39
N ILE A 143 -1.88 -22.62 -22.14
CA ILE A 143 -1.48 -22.23 -20.79
C ILE A 143 -2.60 -21.46 -20.09
N THR A 144 -3.26 -20.54 -20.81
CA THR A 144 -4.44 -19.82 -20.31
C THR A 144 -5.52 -20.80 -19.88
N ALA A 145 -5.86 -21.76 -20.75
CA ALA A 145 -6.87 -22.78 -20.45
C ALA A 145 -6.47 -23.66 -19.25
N GLU A 146 -5.18 -24.01 -19.12
CA GLU A 146 -4.66 -24.74 -17.96
C GLU A 146 -4.81 -23.92 -16.65
N LEU A 147 -4.58 -22.61 -16.71
CA LEU A 147 -4.59 -21.73 -15.54
C LEU A 147 -5.99 -21.31 -15.10
N ASP A 148 -6.99 -21.34 -15.99
CA ASP A 148 -8.39 -20.95 -15.69
C ASP A 148 -8.96 -21.64 -14.45
N ARG A 149 -8.63 -22.93 -14.26
CA ARG A 149 -9.07 -23.72 -13.10
C ARG A 149 -8.57 -23.19 -11.75
N TYR A 150 -7.47 -22.43 -11.74
CA TYR A 150 -6.87 -21.87 -10.51
C TYR A 150 -7.34 -20.44 -10.24
N GLN A 151 -8.01 -19.78 -11.19
CA GLN A 151 -8.35 -18.37 -11.08
C GLN A 151 -9.62 -18.12 -10.25
N ALA A 152 -10.64 -18.96 -10.41
CA ALA A 152 -11.89 -18.85 -9.65
C ALA A 152 -11.72 -19.05 -8.13
N ALA A 153 -10.56 -19.55 -7.68
CA ALA A 153 -10.29 -19.92 -6.30
C ALA A 153 -9.39 -18.93 -5.54
N ARG A 154 -8.90 -17.86 -6.18
CA ARG A 154 -7.90 -16.98 -5.54
C ARG A 154 -8.54 -15.86 -4.73
N ASP A 155 -8.34 -15.93 -3.41
CA ASP A 155 -8.61 -14.85 -2.46
C ASP A 155 -7.53 -13.76 -2.60
N TRP A 156 -7.95 -12.48 -2.55
CA TRP A 156 -7.03 -11.35 -2.48
C TRP A 156 -6.08 -11.49 -1.28
N ASP A 157 -6.57 -11.93 -0.13
CA ASP A 157 -5.73 -12.09 1.07
C ASP A 157 -4.58 -13.07 0.81
N GLN A 158 -4.91 -14.24 0.26
CA GLN A 158 -3.92 -15.25 -0.09
C GLN A 158 -2.93 -14.74 -1.15
N GLN A 159 -3.39 -13.99 -2.15
CA GLN A 159 -2.51 -13.46 -3.20
C GLN A 159 -1.56 -12.38 -2.69
N PHE A 160 -2.02 -11.56 -1.74
CA PHE A 160 -1.17 -10.56 -1.10
C PHE A 160 -0.05 -11.22 -0.30
N ASP A 161 -0.40 -12.23 0.51
CA ASP A 161 0.60 -12.95 1.32
C ASP A 161 1.62 -13.70 0.46
N ILE A 162 1.20 -14.32 -0.66
CA ILE A 162 2.11 -14.98 -1.60
C ILE A 162 3.11 -13.97 -2.17
N GLY A 163 2.65 -12.82 -2.64
CA GLY A 163 3.55 -11.84 -3.24
C GLY A 163 4.47 -11.19 -2.20
N LEU A 164 4.00 -10.97 -0.96
CA LEU A 164 4.88 -10.56 0.14
C LEU A 164 5.97 -11.59 0.43
N ALA A 165 5.63 -12.88 0.50
CA ALA A 165 6.61 -13.95 0.69
C ALA A 165 7.68 -13.94 -0.42
N MET A 166 7.27 -13.78 -1.68
CA MET A 166 8.21 -13.64 -2.81
C MET A 166 9.14 -12.42 -2.65
N GLN A 167 8.62 -11.27 -2.20
CA GLN A 167 9.45 -10.09 -1.92
C GLN A 167 10.43 -10.34 -0.78
N PHE A 168 10.01 -11.02 0.28
CA PHE A 168 10.87 -11.30 1.44
C PHE A 168 12.00 -12.28 1.11
N ASP A 169 11.74 -13.25 0.24
CA ASP A 169 12.79 -14.15 -0.24
C ASP A 169 13.79 -13.40 -1.12
N ALA A 170 13.33 -12.48 -1.97
CA ALA A 170 14.21 -11.60 -2.74
C ALA A 170 15.04 -10.67 -1.84
N ILE A 171 14.44 -10.10 -0.79
CA ILE A 171 15.14 -9.29 0.22
C ILE A 171 16.19 -10.11 0.97
N THR A 172 15.90 -11.36 1.29
CA THR A 172 16.86 -12.28 1.93
C THR A 172 18.03 -12.59 1.01
N ALA A 173 17.75 -12.89 -0.26
CA ALA A 173 18.77 -13.12 -1.26
C ALA A 173 19.64 -11.87 -1.47
N LEU A 174 19.02 -10.68 -1.46
CA LEU A 174 19.73 -9.41 -1.48
C LEU A 174 20.65 -9.34 -0.26
N ALA A 175 20.16 -9.48 0.97
CA ALA A 175 20.98 -9.37 2.17
C ALA A 175 22.17 -10.34 2.25
N ALA A 176 22.08 -11.50 1.60
CA ALA A 176 23.17 -12.47 1.52
C ALA A 176 24.25 -12.14 0.46
N GLY A 177 23.96 -11.21 -0.46
CA GLY A 177 24.88 -10.78 -1.50
C GLY A 177 25.94 -9.77 -1.02
N PRO A 178 27.02 -9.55 -1.78
CA PRO A 178 28.00 -8.50 -1.48
C PRO A 178 27.38 -7.12 -1.73
N HIS A 179 27.32 -6.28 -0.69
CA HIS A 179 26.86 -4.88 -0.73
C HIS A 179 27.91 -3.92 -0.19
#